data_AF-A0A7S0EA27-F1
#
_entry.id   AF-A0A7S0EA27-F1
#
_cell.length_a   1.000
_cell.length_b   1.000
_cell.length_c   1.000
_cell.angle_alpha   90.00
_cell.angle_beta   90.00
_cell.angle_gamma   90.00
#
_symmetry.space_group_name_H-M   'P 1'
#
loop_
_entity.id
_entity.type
_entity.pdbx_description
1 polymer ?
#
loop_
_entity_poly.entity_id
_entity_poly.type
_entity_poly.pdbx_seq_one_letter_code
_entity_poly.pdbx_strand_id
1 'polypeptide(L)'
;GEVLEGEGGGVIWAPHWYDVVPLVAKSFRSWIGIAHFEKKLNPYKPPLVLGRERVARENAAKLMALKGIARKIGRRGCPTVIGEIGIPFNMNEGESFRTGNFDLQTSAMDSSLRAVEDSLVHATIWNYTADNSNRYGDGWNGEDLSIFCADQHYDLQDIFSGGRALPAVIRPYPMRTAGDPMEIKFDVRDRIFYFRFCHDPDCSAPTIIFLPFFQYPKEPRVKVSDGNVEIKNLQQCLIYHHDPRYAEHSISIVPS
;
A
#
# COMPACT_ATOMS: atom_id res chain seq x y z
N GLY A 1 -7.23 38.95 27.64
CA GLY A 1 -6.90 38.74 26.23
C GLY A 1 -7.64 37.51 25.79
N GLU A 2 -8.70 37.70 25.02
CA GLU A 2 -9.50 36.61 24.46
C GLU A 2 -8.59 35.69 23.65
N VAL A 3 -8.58 34.41 24.03
CA VAL A 3 -8.01 33.37 23.19
C VAL A 3 -8.99 33.22 22.04
N LEU A 4 -8.57 33.62 20.83
CA LEU A 4 -9.27 33.25 19.62
C LEU A 4 -9.36 31.72 19.59
N GLU A 5 -10.57 31.19 19.78
CA GLU A 5 -10.94 29.82 19.40
C GLU A 5 -10.83 29.72 17.87
N GLY A 6 -9.60 29.58 17.37
CA GLY A 6 -9.38 29.17 15.99
C GLY A 6 -9.84 27.73 15.84
N GLU A 7 -10.76 27.50 14.90
CA GLU A 7 -11.27 26.21 14.43
C GLU A 7 -10.13 25.21 14.17
N GLY A 8 -9.70 24.49 15.21
CA GLY A 8 -8.53 23.61 15.18
C GLY A 8 -8.80 22.24 14.55
N GLY A 9 -9.48 22.20 13.41
CA GLY A 9 -9.72 21.00 12.60
C GLY A 9 -9.16 21.18 11.20
N GLY A 10 -8.64 20.10 10.59
CA GLY A 10 -8.32 20.09 9.15
C GLY A 10 -6.85 19.97 8.75
N VAL A 11 -5.94 19.62 9.66
CA VAL A 11 -4.54 19.29 9.29
C VAL A 11 -4.41 17.80 9.07
N ILE A 12 -3.67 17.40 8.02
CA ILE A 12 -3.25 16.02 7.76
C ILE A 12 -1.72 16.00 7.66
N TRP A 13 -1.09 15.03 8.33
CA TRP A 13 0.34 14.80 8.19
C TRP A 13 0.61 13.97 6.93
N ALA A 14 1.36 14.54 5.99
CA ALA A 14 1.60 13.96 4.67
C ALA A 14 3.10 13.73 4.36
N PRO A 15 3.82 12.89 5.13
CA PRO A 15 5.24 12.62 4.86
C PRO A 15 5.41 11.72 3.64
N HIS A 16 6.59 11.76 3.04
CA HIS A 16 6.96 10.80 2.00
C HIS A 16 7.71 9.63 2.64
N TRP A 17 7.59 8.44 2.03
CA TRP A 17 8.38 7.28 2.41
C TRP A 17 8.74 6.44 1.20
N TYR A 18 10.04 6.18 1.04
CA TYR A 18 10.58 5.26 0.05
C TYR A 18 11.49 4.25 0.73
N ASP A 19 11.50 3.01 0.24
CA ASP A 19 12.59 2.11 0.56
C ASP A 19 13.87 2.61 -0.14
N VAL A 20 14.80 3.13 0.67
CA VAL A 20 16.00 3.82 0.19
C VAL A 20 16.91 2.90 -0.63
N VAL A 21 16.94 1.60 -0.32
CA VAL A 21 17.82 0.66 -1.04
C VAL A 21 17.43 0.57 -2.52
N PRO A 22 16.19 0.17 -2.89
CA PRO A 22 15.78 0.16 -4.28
C PRO A 22 15.77 1.54 -4.91
N LEU A 23 15.40 2.61 -4.19
CA LEU A 23 15.35 3.96 -4.74
C LEU A 23 16.74 4.45 -5.19
N VAL A 24 17.76 4.31 -4.34
CA VAL A 24 19.11 4.85 -4.61
C VAL A 24 19.94 3.89 -5.44
N ALA A 25 19.96 2.60 -5.08
CA ALA A 25 20.79 1.62 -5.74
C ALA A 25 20.18 1.10 -7.06
N LYS A 26 18.92 1.47 -7.36
CA LYS A 26 18.15 0.95 -8.50
C LYS A 26 18.25 -0.58 -8.61
N SER A 27 18.19 -1.26 -7.47
CA SER A 27 18.22 -2.71 -7.37
C SER A 27 17.47 -3.16 -6.12
N PHE A 28 16.78 -4.29 -6.22
CA PHE A 28 15.96 -4.80 -5.13
C PHE A 28 16.35 -6.22 -4.72
N ARG A 29 16.41 -6.43 -3.41
CA ARG A 29 16.47 -7.76 -2.79
C ARG A 29 15.59 -7.71 -1.54
N SER A 30 14.52 -8.51 -1.51
CA SER A 30 13.55 -8.50 -0.40
C SER A 30 14.16 -8.78 0.99
N TRP A 31 15.39 -9.30 1.03
CA TRP A 31 16.09 -9.69 2.26
C TRP A 31 17.22 -8.73 2.65
N ILE A 32 17.39 -7.61 1.96
CA ILE A 32 18.36 -6.56 2.29
C ILE A 32 17.60 -5.25 2.49
N GLY A 33 17.81 -4.58 3.61
CA GLY A 33 17.22 -3.28 3.90
C GLY A 33 18.10 -2.44 4.83
N ILE A 34 17.66 -1.22 5.11
CA ILE A 34 18.33 -0.28 6.03
C ILE A 34 17.52 -0.14 7.31
N ALA A 35 18.21 -0.13 8.46
CA ALA A 35 17.59 0.06 9.77
C ALA A 35 17.11 1.51 9.96
N HIS A 36 16.05 1.67 10.73
CA HIS A 36 15.51 2.96 11.15
C HIS A 36 16.51 3.74 12.04
N PHE A 37 16.63 5.04 11.77
CA PHE A 37 17.59 5.96 12.39
C PHE A 37 17.36 6.24 13.88
N GLU A 38 16.17 6.00 14.46
CA GLU A 38 15.94 6.24 15.90
C GLU A 38 16.65 5.22 16.81
N LYS A 39 17.02 4.04 16.29
CA LYS A 39 17.91 3.13 17.01
C LYS A 39 19.30 3.75 16.94
N LYS A 40 19.81 4.28 18.06
CA LYS A 40 21.19 4.82 18.20
C LYS A 40 22.14 4.12 17.22
N LEU A 41 22.47 4.81 16.14
CA LEU A 41 23.35 4.27 15.13
C LEU A 41 24.67 3.92 15.83
N ASN A 42 25.04 2.64 15.82
CA ASN A 42 26.39 2.27 16.20
C ASN A 42 27.30 2.75 15.07
N PRO A 43 28.19 3.73 15.30
CA PRO A 43 29.02 4.29 14.23
C PRO A 43 29.95 3.26 13.59
N TYR A 44 30.15 2.10 14.24
CA TYR A 44 30.99 1.01 13.75
C TYR A 44 30.21 -0.12 13.07
N LYS A 45 28.87 -0.04 12.99
CA LYS A 45 28.06 -1.07 12.32
C LYS A 45 27.18 -0.42 11.25
N PRO A 46 27.30 -0.84 9.97
CA PRO A 46 26.39 -0.35 8.94
C PRO A 46 24.95 -0.66 9.36
N PRO A 47 23.98 0.25 9.12
CA PRO A 47 22.59 0.07 9.51
C PRO A 47 21.88 -0.94 8.60
N LEU A 48 22.42 -2.15 8.49
CA LEU A 48 21.94 -3.20 7.59
C LEU A 48 20.92 -4.09 8.30
N VAL A 49 19.78 -4.31 7.66
CA VAL A 49 18.78 -5.30 8.05
C VAL A 49 18.80 -6.42 7.03
N LEU A 50 18.98 -7.64 7.52
CA LEU A 50 19.04 -8.86 6.70
C LEU A 50 17.88 -9.80 7.03
N GLY A 51 17.33 -10.43 6.00
CA GLY A 51 16.24 -11.41 6.07
C GLY A 51 14.87 -10.78 5.74
N ARG A 52 14.09 -11.47 4.90
CA ARG A 52 12.82 -10.97 4.34
C ARG A 52 11.86 -10.43 5.40
N GLU A 53 11.53 -11.25 6.40
CA GLU A 53 10.64 -10.86 7.50
C GLU A 53 11.19 -9.72 8.37
N ARG A 54 12.51 -9.61 8.49
CA ARG A 54 13.14 -8.53 9.26
C ARG A 54 13.07 -7.21 8.49
N VAL A 55 13.32 -7.25 7.18
CA VAL A 55 13.19 -6.07 6.30
C VAL A 55 11.74 -5.59 6.27
N ALA A 56 10.78 -6.49 6.07
CA ALA A 56 9.35 -6.14 6.08
C ALA A 56 8.93 -5.45 7.39
N ARG A 57 9.25 -6.06 8.54
CA ARG A 57 8.97 -5.46 9.86
C ARG A 57 9.66 -4.12 10.07
N GLU A 58 10.90 -3.97 9.61
CA GLU A 58 11.62 -2.70 9.75
C GLU A 58 10.97 -1.60 8.89
N ASN A 59 10.54 -1.91 7.67
CA ASN A 59 9.85 -0.96 6.80
C ASN A 59 8.49 -0.55 7.38
N ALA A 60 7.71 -1.50 7.89
CA ALA A 60 6.47 -1.18 8.62
C ALA A 60 6.75 -0.33 9.88
N ALA A 61 7.80 -0.63 10.64
CA ALA A 61 8.17 0.16 11.81
C ALA A 61 8.49 1.63 11.46
N LYS A 62 9.12 1.90 10.31
CA LYS A 62 9.37 3.28 9.84
C LYS A 62 8.06 4.02 9.54
N LEU A 63 7.11 3.38 8.86
CA LEU A 63 5.80 3.97 8.57
C LEU A 63 4.98 4.20 9.85
N MET A 64 5.02 3.24 10.80
CA MET A 64 4.42 3.42 12.13
C MET A 64 5.06 4.57 12.91
N ALA A 65 6.37 4.78 12.80
CA ALA A 65 7.05 5.92 13.43
C ALA A 65 6.55 7.25 12.83
N LEU A 66 6.42 7.33 11.49
CA LEU A 66 5.83 8.49 10.80
C LEU A 66 4.38 8.76 11.24
N LYS A 67 3.56 7.71 11.36
CA LYS A 67 2.19 7.78 11.91
C LYS A 67 2.20 8.25 13.38
N GLY A 68 3.18 7.81 14.16
CA GLY A 68 3.36 8.21 15.56
C GLY A 68 3.68 9.69 15.76
N ILE A 69 4.38 10.32 14.79
CA ILE A 69 4.63 11.77 14.79
C ILE A 69 3.30 12.53 14.70
N ALA A 70 2.36 12.09 13.87
CA ALA A 70 1.08 12.78 13.67
C ALA A 70 0.25 12.88 14.96
N ARG A 71 0.40 11.95 15.90
CA ARG A 71 -0.24 12.02 17.24
C ARG A 71 0.25 13.20 18.07
N LYS A 72 1.43 13.74 17.77
CA LYS A 72 2.05 14.89 18.46
C LYS A 72 1.80 16.22 17.77
N ILE A 73 1.14 16.21 16.60
CA ILE A 73 0.82 17.42 15.84
C ILE A 73 -0.49 18.01 16.36
N GLY A 74 -0.42 19.23 16.89
CA GLY A 74 -1.58 19.89 17.51
C GLY A 74 -2.01 19.23 18.83
N ARG A 75 -3.11 19.72 19.42
CA ARG A 75 -3.56 19.26 20.75
C ARG A 75 -4.19 17.87 20.76
N ARG A 76 -4.77 17.43 19.64
CA ARG A 76 -5.51 16.17 19.51
C ARG A 76 -4.81 15.14 18.60
N GLY A 77 -3.64 15.47 18.06
CA GLY A 77 -3.05 14.74 16.95
C GLY A 77 -3.79 15.00 15.62
N CYS A 78 -3.28 14.44 14.53
CA CYS A 78 -3.93 14.46 13.22
C CYS A 78 -3.80 13.11 12.48
N PRO A 79 -4.62 12.87 11.43
CA PRO A 79 -4.46 11.72 10.55
C PRO A 79 -3.13 11.75 9.79
N THR A 80 -2.71 10.58 9.31
CA THR A 80 -1.52 10.42 8.46
C THR A 80 -1.91 9.83 7.10
N VAL A 81 -1.36 10.40 6.05
CA VAL A 81 -1.32 9.81 4.71
C VAL A 81 0.13 9.83 4.25
N ILE A 82 0.68 8.73 3.75
CA ILE A 82 2.00 8.76 3.15
C ILE A 82 1.86 9.41 1.78
N GLY A 83 2.32 10.66 1.65
CA GLY A 83 2.12 11.50 0.48
C GLY A 83 2.84 11.00 -0.77
N GLU A 84 3.91 10.22 -0.60
CA GLU A 84 4.59 9.56 -1.72
C GLU A 84 5.22 8.24 -1.29
N ILE A 85 5.07 7.24 -2.16
CA ILE A 85 5.75 5.94 -2.15
C ILE A 85 5.97 5.49 -3.59
N GLY A 86 7.01 4.71 -3.86
CA GLY A 86 7.24 4.22 -5.21
C GLY A 86 8.52 3.40 -5.32
N ILE A 87 8.79 2.91 -6.52
CA ILE A 87 10.00 2.15 -6.87
C ILE A 87 10.47 2.55 -8.27
N PRO A 88 11.79 2.56 -8.53
CA PRO A 88 12.29 2.75 -9.88
C PRO A 88 11.94 1.54 -10.75
N PHE A 89 11.37 1.78 -11.94
CA PHE A 89 11.13 0.74 -12.92
C PHE A 89 12.39 0.42 -13.74
N ASN A 90 13.30 1.38 -13.88
CA ASN A 90 14.63 1.24 -14.51
C ASN A 90 15.70 0.55 -13.65
N MET A 91 15.29 -0.36 -12.75
CA MET A 91 16.23 -1.18 -11.97
C MET A 91 17.17 -2.01 -12.85
N ASN A 92 18.38 -2.27 -12.35
CA ASN A 92 19.42 -3.03 -13.05
C ASN A 92 19.65 -2.53 -14.49
N GLU A 93 19.80 -1.21 -14.65
CA GLU A 93 20.02 -0.57 -15.97
C GLU A 93 18.90 -0.90 -16.98
N GLY A 94 17.65 -0.95 -16.50
CA GLY A 94 16.48 -1.23 -17.33
C GLY A 94 16.46 -2.64 -17.91
N GLU A 95 17.02 -3.63 -17.22
CA GLU A 95 17.03 -5.04 -17.63
C GLU A 95 15.64 -5.55 -18.05
N SER A 96 14.61 -5.20 -17.28
CA SER A 96 13.21 -5.55 -17.55
C SER A 96 12.69 -5.00 -18.88
N PHE A 97 13.18 -3.85 -19.35
CA PHE A 97 12.73 -3.24 -20.61
C PHE A 97 13.17 -4.05 -21.82
N ARG A 98 14.28 -4.78 -21.69
CA ARG A 98 14.83 -5.66 -22.73
C ARG A 98 14.25 -7.06 -22.66
N THR A 99 13.99 -7.57 -21.45
CA THR A 99 13.53 -8.94 -21.24
C THR A 99 12.01 -9.09 -21.20
N GLY A 100 11.28 -8.00 -20.95
CA GLY A 100 9.85 -8.01 -20.66
C GLY A 100 9.51 -8.57 -19.28
N ASN A 101 10.50 -8.95 -18.45
CA ASN A 101 10.27 -9.48 -17.13
C ASN A 101 10.32 -8.37 -16.07
N PHE A 102 9.16 -8.05 -15.49
CA PHE A 102 9.00 -7.03 -14.43
C PHE A 102 8.73 -7.62 -13.04
N ASP A 103 9.07 -8.89 -12.80
CA ASP A 103 8.85 -9.56 -11.51
C ASP A 103 9.60 -8.87 -10.37
N LEU A 104 10.79 -8.32 -10.65
CA LEU A 104 11.60 -7.59 -9.67
C LEU A 104 10.89 -6.32 -9.19
N GLN A 105 10.36 -5.54 -10.13
CA GLN A 105 9.63 -4.30 -9.88
C GLN A 105 8.31 -4.59 -9.15
N THR A 106 7.60 -5.64 -9.56
CA THR A 106 6.39 -6.12 -8.89
C THR A 106 6.71 -6.52 -7.44
N SER A 107 7.80 -7.25 -7.21
CA SER A 107 8.23 -7.65 -5.86
C SER A 107 8.66 -6.46 -4.99
N ALA A 108 9.32 -5.47 -5.58
CA ALA A 108 9.75 -4.25 -4.88
C ALA A 108 8.54 -3.39 -4.46
N MET A 109 7.58 -3.22 -5.38
CA MET A 109 6.32 -2.51 -5.10
C MET A 109 5.50 -3.25 -4.04
N ASP A 110 5.35 -4.57 -4.15
CA ASP A 110 4.64 -5.39 -3.16
C ASP A 110 5.29 -5.30 -1.78
N SER A 111 6.62 -5.34 -1.68
CA SER A 111 7.33 -5.16 -0.41
C SER A 111 7.04 -3.81 0.25
N SER A 112 6.86 -2.76 -0.55
CA SER A 112 6.55 -1.41 -0.07
C SER A 112 5.09 -1.31 0.39
N LEU A 113 4.16 -1.89 -0.38
CA LEU A 113 2.73 -1.88 -0.07
C LEU A 113 2.36 -2.81 1.11
N ARG A 114 3.08 -3.92 1.31
CA ARG A 114 2.96 -4.72 2.54
C ARG A 114 3.32 -3.92 3.78
N ALA A 115 4.34 -3.07 3.72
CA ALA A 115 4.68 -2.20 4.85
C ALA A 115 3.56 -1.20 5.15
N VAL A 116 2.86 -0.69 4.12
CA VAL A 116 1.68 0.18 4.26
C VAL A 116 0.54 -0.56 4.96
N GLU A 117 0.25 -1.79 4.54
CA GLU A 117 -0.74 -2.69 5.15
C GLU A 117 -0.42 -2.97 6.63
N ASP A 118 0.81 -3.42 6.92
CA ASP A 118 1.28 -3.73 8.27
C ASP A 118 1.26 -2.52 9.22
N SER A 119 1.29 -1.31 8.67
CA SER A 119 1.29 -0.05 9.45
C SER A 119 -0.09 0.60 9.55
N LEU A 120 -1.09 0.07 8.84
CA LEU A 120 -2.44 0.62 8.75
C LEU A 120 -2.42 2.12 8.43
N VAL A 121 -1.64 2.52 7.42
CA VAL A 121 -1.60 3.89 6.88
C VAL A 121 -2.17 3.91 5.47
N HIS A 122 -2.62 5.07 5.01
CA HIS A 122 -2.89 5.31 3.59
C HIS A 122 -1.60 5.76 2.89
N ALA A 123 -1.48 5.50 1.59
CA ALA A 123 -0.34 5.96 0.81
C ALA A 123 -0.77 6.38 -0.60
N THR A 124 -0.06 7.34 -1.18
CA THR A 124 -0.21 7.77 -2.57
C THR A 124 1.04 7.39 -3.36
N ILE A 125 0.85 6.60 -4.42
CA ILE A 125 1.96 6.13 -5.25
C ILE A 125 2.44 7.25 -6.15
N TRP A 126 3.74 7.55 -6.08
CA TRP A 126 4.45 8.38 -7.03
C TRP A 126 4.95 7.49 -8.16
N ASN A 127 4.41 7.57 -9.37
CA ASN A 127 3.34 8.48 -9.82
C ASN A 127 2.51 7.83 -10.93
N TYR A 128 1.64 8.60 -11.57
CA TYR A 128 1.06 8.25 -12.87
C TYR A 128 1.39 9.37 -13.85
N THR A 129 2.21 9.03 -14.85
CA THR A 129 2.60 9.93 -15.93
C THR A 129 2.26 9.28 -17.27
N ALA A 130 1.28 9.85 -17.97
CA ALA A 130 0.69 9.26 -19.19
C ALA A 130 1.66 9.22 -20.38
N ASP A 131 2.68 10.06 -20.39
CA ASP A 131 3.74 10.13 -21.39
C ASP A 131 5.07 9.52 -20.91
N ASN A 132 5.06 8.78 -19.79
CA ASN A 132 6.25 8.08 -19.31
C ASN A 132 6.77 7.11 -20.39
N SER A 133 8.09 7.10 -20.60
CA SER A 133 8.77 6.21 -21.55
C SER A 133 9.88 5.41 -20.87
N ASN A 134 10.26 4.27 -21.43
CA ASN A 134 11.39 3.48 -20.92
C ASN A 134 12.71 4.25 -21.00
N ARG A 135 12.83 5.18 -21.96
CA ARG A 135 14.06 5.94 -22.21
C ARG A 135 14.23 7.12 -21.27
N TYR A 136 13.17 7.87 -21.02
CA TYR A 136 13.24 9.15 -20.30
C TYR A 136 12.50 9.13 -18.96
N GLY A 137 11.85 8.01 -18.62
CA GLY A 137 10.99 7.93 -17.45
C GLY A 137 9.82 8.90 -17.61
N ASP A 138 9.51 9.64 -16.55
CA ASP A 138 8.44 10.64 -16.53
C ASP A 138 8.85 12.00 -17.12
N GLY A 139 10.05 12.11 -17.69
CA GLY A 139 10.57 13.34 -18.29
C GLY A 139 11.08 14.35 -17.26
N TRP A 140 11.06 14.02 -15.96
CA TRP A 140 11.51 14.88 -14.88
C TRP A 140 12.69 14.24 -14.13
N ASN A 141 13.84 14.91 -14.11
CA ASN A 141 15.06 14.47 -13.39
C ASN A 141 15.54 13.02 -13.70
N GLY A 142 15.07 12.40 -14.78
CA GLY A 142 15.36 11.01 -15.11
C GLY A 142 14.71 9.99 -14.16
N GLU A 143 13.67 10.40 -13.45
CA GLU A 143 12.87 9.51 -12.60
C GLU A 143 12.02 8.59 -13.46
N ASP A 144 11.95 7.32 -13.08
CA ASP A 144 11.12 6.34 -13.74
C ASP A 144 10.30 5.59 -12.69
N LEU A 145 9.40 6.32 -12.03
CA LEU A 145 8.58 5.84 -10.92
C LEU A 145 7.10 5.61 -11.30
N SER A 146 6.69 6.05 -12.49
CA SER A 146 5.28 5.98 -12.94
C SER A 146 4.74 4.55 -12.91
N ILE A 147 3.51 4.32 -12.49
CA ILE A 147 2.85 3.01 -12.63
C ILE A 147 2.33 2.76 -14.06
N PHE A 148 2.63 3.66 -15.00
CA PHE A 148 2.29 3.55 -16.41
C PHE A 148 3.51 3.84 -17.29
N CYS A 149 3.60 3.22 -18.46
CA CYS A 149 4.56 3.53 -19.50
C CYS A 149 3.96 3.35 -20.89
N ALA A 150 4.05 4.39 -21.73
CA ALA A 150 3.51 4.38 -23.09
C ALA A 150 4.19 3.33 -23.98
N ASP A 151 5.49 3.09 -23.79
CA ASP A 151 6.25 2.05 -24.52
C ASP A 151 5.79 0.61 -24.16
N GLN A 152 4.95 0.46 -23.14
CA GLN A 152 4.43 -0.81 -22.65
C GLN A 152 2.91 -0.96 -22.93
N HIS A 153 2.31 0.03 -23.60
CA HIS A 153 0.89 0.04 -23.97
C HIS A 153 0.69 -0.67 -25.33
N TYR A 154 0.77 -2.00 -25.30
CA TYR A 154 0.75 -2.84 -26.50
C TYR A 154 -0.65 -3.11 -27.07
N ASP A 155 -1.68 -3.09 -26.22
CA ASP A 155 -3.06 -3.41 -26.60
C ASP A 155 -4.01 -2.31 -26.13
N LEU A 156 -4.57 -1.56 -27.09
CA LEU A 156 -5.49 -0.45 -26.84
C LEU A 156 -6.86 -0.90 -26.31
N GLN A 157 -7.18 -2.19 -26.40
CA GLN A 157 -8.43 -2.74 -25.87
C GLN A 157 -8.27 -3.27 -24.44
N ASP A 158 -7.04 -3.50 -23.99
CA ASP A 158 -6.75 -3.91 -22.62
C ASP A 158 -6.51 -2.68 -21.73
N ILE A 159 -7.44 -2.43 -20.81
CA ILE A 159 -7.37 -1.32 -19.85
C ILE A 159 -6.14 -1.40 -18.93
N PHE A 160 -5.50 -2.56 -18.83
CA PHE A 160 -4.30 -2.77 -18.03
C PHE A 160 -3.00 -2.62 -18.82
N SER A 161 -3.10 -2.47 -20.16
CA SER A 161 -1.94 -2.32 -21.01
C SER A 161 -1.19 -1.02 -20.70
N GLY A 162 0.15 -1.09 -20.69
CA GLY A 162 1.01 0.00 -20.23
C GLY A 162 1.14 0.12 -18.71
N GLY A 163 0.30 -0.55 -17.94
CA GLY A 163 0.40 -0.57 -16.48
C GLY A 163 1.62 -1.35 -15.99
N ARG A 164 2.27 -0.84 -14.93
CA ARG A 164 3.50 -1.39 -14.37
C ARG A 164 3.29 -1.82 -12.92
N ALA A 165 3.83 -2.99 -12.56
CA ALA A 165 3.64 -3.62 -11.25
C ALA A 165 2.17 -3.78 -10.82
N LEU A 166 1.23 -3.89 -11.78
CA LEU A 166 -0.21 -3.99 -11.51
C LEU A 166 -0.61 -5.08 -10.51
N PRO A 167 0.00 -6.29 -10.50
CA PRO A 167 -0.30 -7.28 -9.48
C PRO A 167 -0.07 -6.76 -8.06
N ALA A 168 0.96 -5.94 -7.87
CA ALA A 168 1.25 -5.34 -6.57
C ALA A 168 0.40 -4.10 -6.29
N VAL A 169 0.12 -3.27 -7.30
CA VAL A 169 -0.58 -1.97 -7.14
C VAL A 169 -2.10 -2.15 -6.98
N ILE A 170 -2.72 -3.01 -7.79
CA ILE A 170 -4.17 -3.21 -7.79
C ILE A 170 -4.52 -4.26 -6.72
N ARG A 171 -4.75 -3.82 -5.48
CA ARG A 171 -5.00 -4.71 -4.33
C ARG A 171 -6.40 -4.48 -3.75
N PRO A 172 -7.04 -5.50 -3.18
CA PRO A 172 -8.21 -5.30 -2.32
C PRO A 172 -7.83 -4.53 -1.05
N TYR A 173 -8.72 -3.67 -0.57
CA TYR A 173 -8.55 -2.93 0.69
C TYR A 173 -9.91 -2.47 1.23
N PRO A 174 -10.04 -2.24 2.55
CA PRO A 174 -11.26 -1.67 3.12
C PRO A 174 -11.36 -0.18 2.73
N MET A 175 -12.28 0.15 1.82
CA MET A 175 -12.58 1.54 1.46
C MET A 175 -13.28 2.27 2.60
N ARG A 176 -14.12 1.55 3.35
CA ARG A 176 -14.83 2.02 4.54
C ARG A 176 -14.91 0.89 5.55
N THR A 177 -14.59 1.18 6.80
CA THR A 177 -14.66 0.21 7.90
C THR A 177 -15.66 0.73 8.92
N ALA A 178 -16.57 -0.13 9.38
CA ALA A 178 -17.51 0.18 10.46
C ALA A 178 -16.83 0.05 11.83
N GLY A 179 -15.72 0.77 12.04
CA GLY A 179 -14.86 0.68 13.21
C GLY A 179 -13.38 0.80 12.87
N ASP A 180 -12.53 0.29 13.75
CA ASP A 180 -11.08 0.44 13.68
C ASP A 180 -10.40 -0.78 13.02
N PRO A 181 -9.70 -0.59 11.88
CA PRO A 181 -8.83 -1.61 11.31
C PRO A 181 -7.80 -2.12 12.32
N MET A 182 -7.66 -3.43 12.42
CA MET A 182 -6.66 -4.09 13.27
C MET A 182 -5.56 -4.78 12.46
N GLU A 183 -5.90 -5.29 11.26
CA GLU A 183 -4.97 -6.01 10.41
C GLU A 183 -5.47 -6.01 8.96
N ILE A 184 -4.58 -5.68 8.03
CA ILE A 184 -4.81 -5.81 6.59
C ILE A 184 -3.64 -6.61 6.04
N LYS A 185 -3.92 -7.62 5.21
CA LYS A 185 -2.89 -8.37 4.49
C LYS A 185 -3.38 -8.73 3.10
N PHE A 186 -2.53 -8.54 2.09
CA PHE A 186 -2.75 -9.10 0.77
C PHE A 186 -1.52 -9.90 0.31
N ASP A 187 -1.72 -11.17 0.03
CA ASP A 187 -0.72 -11.99 -0.66
C ASP A 187 -0.91 -11.84 -2.17
N VAL A 188 0.02 -11.15 -2.84
CA VAL A 188 -0.05 -10.93 -4.29
C VAL A 188 0.09 -12.22 -5.11
N ARG A 189 0.81 -13.22 -4.60
CA ARG A 189 1.07 -14.47 -5.33
C ARG A 189 -0.15 -15.36 -5.33
N ASP A 190 -0.74 -15.56 -4.14
CA ASP A 190 -1.89 -16.43 -3.96
C ASP A 190 -3.22 -15.67 -4.11
N ARG A 191 -3.15 -14.33 -4.21
CA ARG A 191 -4.28 -13.40 -4.30
C ARG A 191 -5.23 -13.52 -3.11
N ILE A 192 -4.66 -13.79 -1.94
CA ILE A 192 -5.41 -13.96 -0.68
C ILE A 192 -5.44 -12.63 0.05
N PHE A 193 -6.64 -12.11 0.28
CA PHE A 193 -6.85 -10.95 1.12
C PHE A 193 -7.37 -11.37 2.49
N TYR A 194 -6.85 -10.74 3.53
CA TYR A 194 -7.30 -10.90 4.90
C TYR A 194 -7.46 -9.53 5.55
N PHE A 195 -8.58 -9.34 6.23
CA PHE A 195 -8.90 -8.13 6.96
C PHE A 195 -9.51 -8.45 8.31
N ARG A 196 -9.09 -7.72 9.34
CA ARG A 196 -9.68 -7.77 10.68
C ARG A 196 -9.88 -6.36 11.24
N PHE A 197 -11.00 -6.14 11.90
CA PHE A 197 -11.33 -4.87 12.53
C PHE A 197 -12.13 -5.08 13.82
N CYS A 198 -12.06 -4.10 14.72
CA CYS A 198 -12.94 -3.98 15.87
C CYS A 198 -14.07 -3.02 15.47
N HIS A 199 -15.34 -3.42 15.62
CA HIS A 199 -16.43 -2.55 15.19
C HIS A 199 -16.62 -1.37 16.16
N ASP A 200 -17.19 -0.28 15.63
CA ASP A 200 -17.74 0.82 16.43
C ASP A 200 -19.22 0.50 16.74
N PRO A 201 -19.62 0.29 18.01
CA PRO A 201 -21.00 -0.06 18.37
C PRO A 201 -22.05 0.97 17.95
N ASP A 202 -21.65 2.22 17.74
CA ASP A 202 -22.54 3.30 17.30
C ASP A 202 -22.67 3.34 15.76
N CYS A 203 -21.87 2.54 15.03
CA CYS A 203 -21.87 2.49 13.58
C CYS A 203 -22.72 1.32 13.05
N SER A 204 -23.86 1.64 12.45
CA SER A 204 -24.74 0.66 11.78
C SER A 204 -24.45 0.49 10.29
N ALA A 205 -23.53 1.27 9.72
CA ALA A 205 -23.15 1.16 8.32
C ALA A 205 -22.31 -0.11 8.06
N PRO A 206 -22.35 -0.68 6.85
CA PRO A 206 -21.50 -1.81 6.52
C PRO A 206 -20.04 -1.40 6.30
N THR A 207 -19.15 -2.39 6.46
CA THR A 207 -17.78 -2.32 5.94
C THR A 207 -17.82 -2.54 4.43
N ILE A 208 -17.11 -1.71 3.66
CA ILE A 208 -17.04 -1.81 2.19
C ILE A 208 -15.59 -2.05 1.79
N ILE A 209 -15.33 -3.17 1.12
CA ILE A 209 -14.01 -3.59 0.65
C ILE A 209 -13.97 -3.44 -0.88
N PHE A 210 -12.92 -2.79 -1.40
CA PHE A 210 -12.63 -2.80 -2.82
C PHE A 210 -12.23 -4.22 -3.25
N LEU A 211 -12.87 -4.74 -4.28
CA LEU A 211 -12.68 -6.07 -4.82
C LEU A 211 -12.24 -5.96 -6.29
N PRO A 212 -10.92 -5.85 -6.56
CA PRO A 212 -10.46 -5.58 -7.91
C PRO A 212 -10.69 -6.75 -8.86
N PHE A 213 -11.35 -6.48 -10.00
CA PHE A 213 -11.51 -7.45 -11.09
C PHE A 213 -10.16 -8.01 -11.57
N PHE A 214 -9.11 -7.19 -11.55
CA PHE A 214 -7.74 -7.61 -11.88
C PHE A 214 -7.28 -8.84 -11.05
N GLN A 215 -7.62 -8.86 -9.75
CA GLN A 215 -7.25 -9.97 -8.86
C GLN A 215 -8.30 -11.08 -8.88
N TYR A 216 -9.57 -10.69 -8.97
CA TYR A 216 -10.73 -11.56 -8.88
C TYR A 216 -11.63 -11.42 -10.13
N PRO A 217 -11.23 -12.00 -11.28
CA PRO A 217 -12.00 -11.91 -12.52
C PRO A 217 -13.29 -12.74 -12.48
N LYS A 218 -13.39 -13.65 -11.51
CA LYS A 218 -14.58 -14.45 -11.17
C LYS A 218 -14.93 -14.17 -9.73
N GLU A 219 -16.19 -14.44 -9.37
CA GLU A 219 -16.67 -14.27 -8.01
C GLU A 219 -15.81 -15.09 -7.02
N PRO A 220 -15.08 -14.44 -6.12
CA PRO A 220 -14.17 -15.11 -5.21
C PRO A 220 -14.92 -15.85 -4.10
N ARG A 221 -14.23 -16.75 -3.42
CA ARG A 221 -14.74 -17.36 -2.19
C ARG A 221 -14.44 -16.43 -1.02
N VAL A 222 -15.49 -16.11 -0.26
CA VAL A 222 -15.38 -15.23 0.90
C VAL A 222 -15.72 -16.03 2.16
N LYS A 223 -14.82 -15.97 3.13
CA LYS A 223 -15.04 -16.49 4.48
C LYS A 223 -15.09 -15.32 5.46
N VAL A 224 -16.14 -15.26 6.26
CA VAL A 224 -16.31 -14.27 7.33
C VAL A 224 -16.42 -14.98 8.67
N SER A 225 -16.04 -14.29 9.76
CA SER A 225 -16.22 -14.81 11.13
C SER A 225 -17.68 -14.88 11.55
N ASP A 226 -18.50 -13.98 11.01
CA ASP A 226 -19.88 -13.75 11.40
C ASP A 226 -20.61 -12.96 10.29
N GLY A 227 -21.86 -12.58 10.54
CA GLY A 227 -22.56 -11.66 9.65
C GLY A 227 -22.84 -12.20 8.25
N ASN A 228 -22.96 -11.29 7.28
CA ASN A 228 -23.24 -11.62 5.89
C ASN A 228 -22.47 -10.71 4.93
N VAL A 229 -22.26 -11.23 3.71
CA VAL A 229 -21.55 -10.53 2.64
C VAL A 229 -22.42 -10.44 1.39
N GLU A 230 -22.29 -9.33 0.69
CA GLU A 230 -22.83 -9.14 -0.65
C GLU A 230 -21.71 -8.69 -1.58
N ILE A 231 -21.52 -9.42 -2.68
CA ILE A 231 -20.52 -9.06 -3.70
C ILE A 231 -21.22 -8.30 -4.83
N LYS A 232 -20.71 -7.10 -5.12
CA LYS A 232 -21.16 -6.23 -6.20
C LYS A 232 -20.07 -6.20 -7.29
N ASN A 233 -20.02 -7.25 -8.11
CA ASN A 233 -18.95 -7.47 -9.10
C ASN A 233 -18.74 -6.28 -10.06
N LEU A 234 -19.82 -5.68 -10.59
CA LEU A 234 -19.73 -4.54 -11.51
C LEU A 234 -19.20 -3.27 -10.85
N GLN A 235 -19.44 -3.12 -9.55
CA GLN A 235 -18.95 -2.01 -8.73
C GLN A 235 -17.59 -2.31 -8.10
N GLN A 236 -17.03 -3.50 -8.35
CA GLN A 236 -15.77 -3.97 -7.76
C GLN A 236 -15.73 -3.78 -6.25
N CYS A 237 -16.81 -4.16 -5.55
CA CYS A 237 -16.84 -4.06 -4.09
C CYS A 237 -17.56 -5.23 -3.42
N LEU A 238 -17.16 -5.46 -2.18
CA LEU A 238 -17.79 -6.40 -1.25
C LEU A 238 -18.33 -5.59 -0.07
N ILE A 239 -19.62 -5.78 0.22
CA ILE A 239 -20.34 -5.14 1.33
C ILE A 239 -20.48 -6.18 2.44
N TYR A 240 -19.95 -5.87 3.63
CA TYR A 240 -19.97 -6.74 4.79
C TYR A 240 -20.79 -6.12 5.93
N HIS A 241 -21.82 -6.84 6.37
CA HIS A 241 -22.58 -6.52 7.58
C HIS A 241 -22.18 -7.50 8.67
N HIS A 242 -21.49 -6.98 9.69
CA HIS A 242 -21.06 -7.76 10.84
C HIS A 242 -22.22 -8.01 11.82
N ASP A 243 -22.08 -9.04 12.65
CA ASP A 243 -22.97 -9.33 13.76
C ASP A 243 -22.54 -8.52 15.01
N PRO A 244 -23.35 -7.57 15.50
CA PRO A 244 -22.96 -6.67 16.59
C PRO A 244 -22.76 -7.38 17.93
N ARG A 245 -23.08 -8.67 18.04
CA ARG A 245 -22.82 -9.47 19.25
C ARG A 245 -21.34 -9.75 19.50
N TYR A 246 -20.49 -9.61 18.47
CA TYR A 246 -19.04 -9.82 18.56
C TYR A 246 -18.30 -8.49 18.40
N ALA A 247 -17.24 -8.26 19.17
CA ALA A 247 -16.48 -7.01 19.08
C ALA A 247 -15.52 -6.97 17.88
N GLU A 248 -14.94 -8.11 17.51
CA GLU A 248 -13.97 -8.25 16.43
C GLU A 248 -14.51 -9.10 15.29
N HIS A 249 -14.18 -8.71 14.06
CA HIS A 249 -14.64 -9.37 12.85
C HIS A 249 -13.49 -9.59 11.87
N SER A 250 -13.54 -10.70 11.15
CA SER A 250 -12.54 -11.04 10.13
C SER A 250 -13.18 -11.45 8.81
N ILE A 251 -12.52 -11.06 7.72
CA ILE A 251 -12.91 -11.38 6.35
C ILE A 251 -11.67 -11.94 5.65
N SER A 252 -11.83 -13.07 4.97
CA SER A 252 -10.83 -13.65 4.07
C SER A 252 -11.42 -13.86 2.69
N ILE A 253 -10.73 -13.36 1.66
CA ILE A 253 -11.15 -13.44 0.27
C ILE A 253 -10.07 -14.20 -0.49
N VAL A 254 -10.46 -15.28 -1.17
CA VAL A 254 -9.57 -16.12 -1.96
C VAL A 254 -10.14 -16.33 -3.36
N PRO A 255 -9.30 -16.51 -4.40
CA PRO A 255 -9.80 -16.87 -5.72
C PRO A 255 -10.63 -18.16 -5.71
N SER A 256 -11.60 -18.24 -6.63
CA SER A 256 -12.47 -19.41 -6.84
C SER A 256 -11.67 -20.64 -7.20
#